data_AF-A0A925XDF8-F1
#
_entry.id   AF-A0A925XDF8-F1
#
_cell.length_a   1.000
_cell.length_b   1.000
_cell.length_c   1.000
_cell.angle_alpha   90.00
_cell.angle_beta   90.00
_cell.angle_gamma   90.00
#
_symmetry.space_group_name_H-M   'P 1'
#
loop_
_entity.id
_entity.type
_entity.pdbx_description
1 polymer ?
#
loop_
_entity_poly.entity_id
_entity_poly.type
_entity_poly.pdbx_seq_one_letter_code
_entity_poly.pdbx_strand_id
1 'polypeptide(L)'
;MPEATTTTANPAGTDEHTEFIQQFDQPVQITQTTVSASPTVSPAVETPADKETSTDKFLHPLRASEVVIGVSTIFLWICFFLAGIVVETASIRELVTGRHTASMMEGLGAWLILLTSYTVTNFAILSCLAAIIGKFSRRSLSFETASLDGLAPAPTPKFCEVMVFYSVATTRGFVIYLMLTGGLILLSTTTVTESSPSEYIMLASTISIMAFMAGYDAKVFKQSLDRIATFSVEGKPKP
;
A
#
# COMPACT_ATOMS: atom_id res chain seq x y z
N MET A 1 -37.21 17.08 -47.09
CA MET A 1 -38.21 17.33 -46.04
C MET A 1 -37.46 17.75 -44.80
N PRO A 2 -37.65 18.97 -44.26
CA PRO A 2 -36.97 19.42 -43.06
C PRO A 2 -37.78 19.00 -41.83
N GLU A 3 -37.19 18.19 -40.95
CA GLU A 3 -37.77 17.86 -39.65
C GLU A 3 -37.55 19.00 -38.66
N ALA A 4 -38.65 19.41 -38.05
CA ALA A 4 -38.76 20.56 -37.20
C ALA A 4 -38.20 20.28 -35.78
N THR A 5 -37.32 21.17 -35.37
CA THR A 5 -36.88 21.43 -34.01
C THR A 5 -38.08 21.61 -33.08
N THR A 6 -38.21 20.76 -32.05
CA THR A 6 -39.11 21.02 -30.91
C THR A 6 -38.27 21.21 -29.65
N THR A 7 -38.04 22.47 -29.31
CA THR A 7 -37.48 22.93 -28.05
C THR A 7 -38.59 23.01 -27.02
N THR A 8 -38.65 22.06 -26.09
CA THR A 8 -39.50 22.13 -24.91
C THR A 8 -38.68 22.69 -23.75
N ALA A 9 -38.87 23.98 -23.48
CA ALA A 9 -38.44 24.62 -22.25
C ALA A 9 -39.26 24.07 -21.07
N ASN A 10 -38.59 23.68 -19.99
CA ASN A 10 -39.23 23.41 -18.71
C ASN A 10 -38.76 24.45 -17.70
N PRO A 11 -39.64 25.35 -17.21
CA PRO A 11 -39.31 26.28 -16.14
C PRO A 11 -39.81 25.76 -14.78
N ALA A 12 -39.00 26.06 -13.75
CA ALA A 12 -39.38 26.23 -12.35
C ALA A 12 -39.70 24.98 -11.50
N GLY A 13 -39.10 24.99 -10.30
CA GLY A 13 -39.33 24.07 -9.18
C GLY A 13 -38.06 23.29 -8.86
N THR A 14 -37.44 23.37 -7.68
CA THR A 14 -37.88 23.91 -6.40
C THR A 14 -36.62 24.06 -5.53
N ASP A 15 -36.53 25.15 -4.77
CA ASP A 15 -35.47 25.41 -3.80
C ASP A 15 -35.54 24.40 -2.63
N GLU A 16 -34.66 23.39 -2.60
CA GLU A 16 -34.48 22.45 -1.47
C GLU A 16 -33.02 22.39 -0.98
N HIS A 17 -32.32 23.52 -0.92
CA HIS A 17 -30.88 23.54 -0.56
C HIS A 17 -30.50 24.22 0.76
N THR A 18 -31.45 24.48 1.68
CA THR A 18 -31.15 25.28 2.89
C THR A 18 -31.58 24.68 4.24
N GLU A 19 -31.56 23.34 4.42
CA GLU A 19 -31.87 22.74 5.73
C GLU A 19 -30.92 21.60 6.19
N PHE A 20 -29.69 21.50 5.68
CA PHE A 20 -28.77 20.40 6.08
C PHE A 20 -27.46 20.82 6.76
N ILE A 21 -27.38 22.02 7.35
CA ILE A 21 -26.20 22.48 8.12
C ILE A 21 -26.56 22.81 9.58
N GLN A 22 -27.29 21.92 10.26
CA GLN A 22 -27.58 22.13 11.70
C GLN A 22 -27.53 20.87 12.58
N GLN A 23 -26.74 19.85 12.21
CA GLN A 23 -26.72 18.58 12.97
C GLN A 23 -25.32 18.05 13.35
N PHE A 24 -24.32 18.92 13.54
CA PHE A 24 -22.97 18.48 13.96
C PHE A 24 -22.41 19.17 15.21
N ASP A 25 -23.24 19.80 16.04
CA ASP A 25 -22.80 20.46 17.28
C ASP A 25 -23.25 19.72 18.55
N GLN A 26 -23.01 18.40 18.59
CA GLN A 26 -23.17 17.61 19.81
C GLN A 26 -21.78 17.35 20.42
N PRO A 27 -21.47 17.85 21.62
CA PRO A 27 -20.19 17.62 22.28
C PRO A 27 -20.05 16.13 22.62
N VAL A 28 -19.01 15.49 22.06
CA VAL A 28 -18.61 14.12 22.37
C VAL A 28 -18.27 14.04 23.87
N GLN A 29 -19.16 13.42 24.65
CA GLN A 29 -18.94 13.06 26.05
C GLN A 29 -17.92 11.92 26.09
N ILE A 30 -16.65 12.26 26.33
CA ILE A 30 -15.58 11.27 26.54
C ILE A 30 -15.76 10.69 27.94
N THR A 31 -16.43 9.54 28.04
CA THR A 31 -16.48 8.75 29.28
C THR A 31 -15.08 8.22 29.59
N GLN A 32 -14.39 8.88 30.52
CA GLN A 32 -13.11 8.41 31.06
C GLN A 32 -13.36 7.17 31.94
N THR A 33 -13.08 5.99 31.39
CA THR A 33 -13.01 4.74 32.17
C THR A 33 -11.70 4.74 32.95
N THR A 34 -11.76 5.15 34.22
CA THR A 34 -10.65 5.04 35.18
C THR A 34 -10.43 3.57 35.53
N VAL A 35 -9.55 2.89 34.78
CA VAL A 35 -9.10 1.52 35.11
C VAL A 35 -8.04 1.62 36.19
N SER A 36 -8.45 1.39 37.44
CA SER A 36 -7.56 1.24 38.60
C SER A 36 -6.90 -0.14 38.54
N ALA A 37 -5.70 -0.23 37.96
CA ALA A 37 -4.90 -1.46 37.95
C ALA A 37 -3.80 -1.41 39.03
N SER A 38 -3.89 -2.34 39.97
CA SER A 38 -2.89 -2.60 41.02
C SER A 38 -1.71 -3.38 40.42
N PRO A 39 -0.44 -2.93 40.55
CA PRO A 39 0.70 -3.67 40.04
C PRO A 39 1.16 -4.74 41.05
N THR A 40 0.77 -6.00 40.82
CA THR A 40 1.44 -7.15 41.45
C THR A 40 2.75 -7.40 40.72
N VAL A 41 3.84 -6.95 41.32
CA VAL A 41 5.22 -7.20 40.91
C VAL A 41 5.50 -8.70 41.00
N SER A 42 5.61 -9.37 39.85
CA SER A 42 6.07 -10.75 39.75
C SER A 42 7.57 -10.77 39.44
N PRO A 43 8.37 -11.61 40.10
CA PRO A 43 9.83 -11.57 39.99
C PRO A 43 10.32 -11.99 38.61
N ALA A 44 11.33 -11.26 38.16
CA ALA A 44 12.02 -11.40 36.89
C ALA A 44 12.50 -12.85 36.65
N VAL A 45 11.86 -13.53 35.70
CA VAL A 45 12.45 -14.67 35.01
C VAL A 45 13.40 -14.07 33.98
N GLU A 46 14.71 -14.14 34.25
CA GLU A 46 15.75 -13.89 33.26
C GLU A 46 15.52 -14.82 32.07
N THR A 47 14.91 -14.26 31.04
CA THR A 47 14.77 -14.94 29.75
C THR A 47 16.16 -15.00 29.16
N PRO A 48 16.70 -16.20 28.87
CA PRO A 48 18.04 -16.34 28.33
C PRO A 48 18.13 -15.49 27.07
N ALA A 49 19.12 -14.60 27.04
CA ALA A 49 19.43 -13.74 25.90
C ALA A 49 19.36 -14.57 24.63
N ASP A 50 18.25 -14.40 23.89
CA ASP A 50 18.02 -15.06 22.64
C ASP A 50 19.23 -14.77 21.77
N LYS A 51 19.93 -15.83 21.37
CA LYS A 51 20.89 -15.77 20.27
C LYS A 51 20.09 -15.26 19.08
N GLU A 52 20.08 -13.94 18.86
CA GLU A 52 19.63 -13.31 17.62
C GLU A 52 20.34 -14.08 16.53
N THR A 53 19.59 -15.00 15.91
CA THR A 53 20.13 -16.04 15.06
C THR A 53 20.46 -15.36 13.75
N SER A 54 21.63 -14.71 13.72
CA SER A 54 22.47 -14.32 12.59
C SER A 54 21.81 -14.48 11.22
N THR A 55 20.70 -13.76 10.99
CA THR A 55 20.01 -13.69 9.70
C THR A 55 20.57 -12.52 8.88
N ASP A 56 21.62 -11.87 9.38
CA ASP A 56 22.35 -10.79 8.71
C ASP A 56 23.58 -11.29 7.93
N LYS A 57 23.72 -12.62 7.73
CA LYS A 57 24.81 -13.20 6.93
C LYS A 57 24.63 -13.08 5.41
N PHE A 58 23.60 -12.38 4.94
CA PHE A 58 23.29 -12.25 3.51
C PHE A 58 23.56 -10.85 2.96
N LEU A 59 24.68 -10.24 3.39
CA LEU A 59 25.16 -8.97 2.85
C LEU A 59 25.90 -9.23 1.54
N HIS A 60 25.15 -9.44 0.46
CA HIS A 60 25.69 -9.58 -0.89
C HIS A 60 25.64 -8.24 -1.64
N PRO A 61 26.57 -8.01 -2.57
CA PRO A 61 26.52 -6.84 -3.43
C PRO A 61 25.23 -6.78 -4.25
N LEU A 62 24.61 -5.59 -4.30
CA LEU A 62 23.40 -5.38 -5.08
C LEU A 62 23.70 -5.66 -6.55
N ARG A 63 23.04 -6.67 -7.12
CA ARG A 63 23.17 -6.97 -8.55
C ARG A 63 22.40 -5.93 -9.36
N ALA A 64 22.90 -5.56 -10.54
CA ALA A 64 22.18 -4.68 -11.47
C ALA A 64 20.78 -5.22 -11.79
N SER A 65 20.61 -6.54 -11.87
CA SER A 65 19.29 -7.17 -12.07
C SER A 65 18.33 -6.89 -10.91
N GLU A 66 18.80 -6.86 -9.67
CA GLU A 66 17.97 -6.52 -8.51
C GLU A 66 17.54 -5.06 -8.54
N VAL A 67 18.44 -4.15 -8.96
CA VAL A 67 18.11 -2.74 -9.18
C VAL A 67 17.02 -2.60 -10.25
N VAL A 68 17.16 -3.29 -11.38
CA VAL A 68 16.16 -3.28 -12.45
C VAL A 68 14.82 -3.79 -11.94
N ILE A 69 14.79 -4.88 -11.15
CA ILE A 69 13.58 -5.43 -10.54
C ILE A 69 12.95 -4.41 -9.58
N GLY A 70 13.75 -3.76 -8.73
CA GLY A 70 13.27 -2.74 -7.79
C GLY A 70 12.63 -1.56 -8.53
N VAL A 71 13.32 -1.01 -9.53
CA VAL A 71 12.82 0.10 -10.36
C VAL A 71 11.57 -0.31 -11.13
N SER A 72 11.55 -1.50 -11.73
CA SER A 72 10.38 -1.99 -12.46
C SER A 72 9.18 -2.19 -11.54
N THR A 73 9.40 -2.62 -10.30
CA THR A 73 8.32 -2.81 -9.31
C THR A 73 7.69 -1.47 -8.92
N ILE A 74 8.50 -0.42 -8.73
CA ILE A 74 7.99 0.94 -8.46
C ILE A 74 7.19 1.46 -9.65
N PHE A 75 7.73 1.34 -10.86
CA PHE A 75 7.02 1.77 -12.07
C PHE A 75 5.70 1.01 -12.24
N LEU A 76 5.71 -0.29 -12.01
CA LEU A 76 4.52 -1.14 -12.06
C LEU A 76 3.49 -0.70 -11.01
N TRP A 77 3.91 -0.40 -9.78
CA TRP A 77 3.04 0.11 -8.74
C TRP A 77 2.36 1.42 -9.16
N ILE A 78 3.12 2.37 -9.73
CA ILE A 78 2.58 3.64 -10.24
C ILE A 78 1.57 3.40 -11.36
N CYS A 79 1.88 2.52 -12.32
CA CYS A 79 0.99 2.18 -13.41
C CYS A 79 -0.34 1.58 -12.91
N PHE A 80 -0.30 0.65 -11.96
CA PHE A 80 -1.52 0.07 -11.37
C PHE A 80 -2.33 1.09 -10.57
N PHE A 81 -1.65 1.97 -9.84
CA PHE A 81 -2.30 3.03 -9.08
C PHE A 81 -3.02 4.02 -10.00
N LEU A 82 -2.36 4.47 -11.08
CA LEU A 82 -2.96 5.35 -12.08
C LEU A 82 -4.08 4.66 -12.86
N ALA A 83 -3.91 3.38 -13.21
CA ALA A 83 -4.96 2.60 -13.87
C ALA A 83 -6.23 2.52 -13.01
N GLY A 84 -6.09 2.32 -11.69
CA GLY A 84 -7.24 2.30 -10.78
C GLY A 84 -7.95 3.65 -10.64
N ILE A 85 -7.26 4.77 -10.87
CA ILE A 85 -7.87 6.12 -10.87
C ILE A 85 -8.56 6.43 -12.20
N VAL A 86 -7.92 6.10 -13.33
CA VAL A 86 -8.36 6.55 -14.66
C VAL A 86 -9.44 5.65 -15.24
N VAL A 87 -9.42 4.35 -14.93
CA VAL A 87 -10.32 3.38 -15.55
C VAL A 87 -11.64 3.32 -14.79
N GLU A 88 -12.68 3.91 -15.38
CA GLU A 88 -14.04 3.74 -14.91
C GLU A 88 -14.55 2.32 -15.25
N THR A 89 -14.62 1.45 -14.24
CA THR A 89 -14.97 0.04 -14.41
C THR A 89 -16.45 -0.23 -14.73
N ALA A 90 -17.30 0.80 -14.70
CA ALA A 90 -18.73 0.67 -14.98
C ALA A 90 -18.98 0.31 -16.45
N SER A 91 -18.40 1.06 -17.38
CA SER A 91 -18.55 0.85 -18.83
C SER A 91 -17.97 -0.50 -19.30
N ILE A 92 -16.86 -0.92 -18.70
CA ILE A 92 -16.23 -2.21 -19.02
C ILE A 92 -17.06 -3.38 -18.50
N ARG A 93 -17.71 -3.24 -17.33
CA ARG A 93 -18.59 -4.29 -16.80
C ARG A 93 -19.76 -4.56 -17.73
N GLU A 94 -20.38 -3.51 -18.27
CA GLU A 94 -21.45 -3.63 -19.25
C GLU A 94 -20.98 -4.30 -20.55
N LEU A 95 -19.75 -4.03 -21.00
CA LEU A 95 -19.18 -4.69 -22.18
C LEU A 95 -18.98 -6.20 -21.96
N VAL A 96 -18.58 -6.61 -20.75
CA VAL A 96 -18.32 -8.00 -20.38
C VAL A 96 -19.61 -8.77 -20.11
N THR A 97 -20.59 -8.17 -19.44
CA THR A 97 -21.90 -8.81 -19.20
C THR A 97 -22.80 -8.78 -20.42
N GLY A 98 -22.66 -7.75 -21.26
CA GLY A 98 -23.49 -7.48 -22.42
C GLY A 98 -23.15 -8.27 -23.67
N ARG A 99 -22.72 -9.55 -23.59
CA ARG A 99 -22.67 -10.58 -24.67
C ARG A 99 -22.20 -10.21 -26.10
N HIS A 100 -21.63 -9.02 -26.32
CA HIS A 100 -21.31 -8.44 -27.63
C HIS A 100 -19.80 -8.23 -27.82
N THR A 101 -18.96 -9.14 -27.31
CA THR A 101 -17.54 -9.13 -27.69
C THR A 101 -17.39 -9.72 -29.08
N ALA A 102 -16.96 -8.92 -30.05
CA ALA A 102 -16.78 -9.35 -31.44
C ALA A 102 -15.60 -10.33 -31.62
N SER A 103 -14.64 -10.32 -30.69
CA SER A 103 -13.49 -11.23 -30.70
C SER A 103 -13.08 -11.72 -29.31
N MET A 104 -12.46 -12.91 -29.26
CA MET A 104 -11.91 -13.49 -28.03
C MET A 104 -10.77 -12.63 -27.43
N MET A 105 -10.00 -11.93 -28.28
CA MET A 105 -8.92 -11.05 -27.82
C MET A 105 -9.45 -9.78 -27.14
N GLU A 106 -10.54 -9.19 -27.63
CA GLU A 106 -11.22 -8.08 -26.96
C GLU A 106 -11.77 -8.51 -25.60
N GLY A 107 -12.38 -9.70 -25.55
CA GLY A 107 -12.86 -10.27 -24.29
C GLY A 107 -11.73 -10.48 -23.27
N LEU A 108 -10.59 -11.04 -23.70
CA LEU A 108 -9.44 -11.24 -22.83
C LEU A 108 -8.82 -9.92 -22.37
N GLY A 109 -8.75 -8.92 -23.26
CA GLY A 109 -8.28 -7.57 -22.92
C GLY A 109 -9.17 -6.89 -21.90
N ALA A 110 -10.49 -6.93 -22.09
CA ALA A 110 -11.46 -6.40 -21.13
C ALA A 110 -11.37 -7.10 -19.78
N TRP A 111 -11.17 -8.42 -19.78
CA TRP A 111 -11.02 -9.20 -18.55
C TRP A 111 -9.73 -8.88 -17.81
N LEU A 112 -8.62 -8.68 -18.52
CA LEU A 112 -7.36 -8.21 -17.92
C LEU A 112 -7.53 -6.81 -17.34
N ILE A 113 -8.12 -5.86 -18.08
CA ILE A 113 -8.36 -4.50 -17.57
C ILE A 113 -9.26 -4.56 -16.33
N LEU A 114 -10.30 -5.39 -16.34
CA LEU A 114 -11.16 -5.59 -15.19
C LEU A 114 -10.37 -6.15 -13.99
N LEU A 115 -9.55 -7.18 -14.19
CA LEU A 115 -8.71 -7.71 -13.11
C LEU A 115 -7.71 -6.70 -12.58
N THR A 116 -7.12 -5.87 -13.43
CA THR A 116 -6.10 -4.90 -13.02
C THR A 116 -6.68 -3.62 -12.45
N SER A 117 -7.91 -3.25 -12.83
CA SER A 117 -8.53 -1.96 -12.48
C SER A 117 -9.70 -2.10 -11.50
N TYR A 118 -10.20 -3.31 -11.25
CA TYR A 118 -11.21 -3.53 -10.21
C TYR A 118 -10.62 -3.23 -8.83
N THR A 119 -11.31 -2.39 -8.06
CA THR A 119 -10.81 -1.80 -6.80
C THR A 119 -10.18 -2.83 -5.87
N VAL A 120 -10.85 -3.95 -5.66
CA VAL A 120 -10.42 -5.02 -4.74
C VAL A 120 -9.13 -5.70 -5.21
N THR A 121 -9.05 -6.10 -6.47
CA THR A 121 -7.87 -6.78 -7.03
C THR A 121 -6.72 -5.81 -7.23
N ASN A 122 -7.00 -4.57 -7.60
CA ASN A 122 -6.03 -3.50 -7.70
C ASN A 122 -5.34 -3.24 -6.34
N PHE A 123 -6.10 -3.14 -5.25
CA PHE A 123 -5.52 -3.02 -3.89
C PHE A 123 -4.67 -4.21 -3.50
N ALA A 124 -5.07 -5.44 -3.88
CA ALA A 124 -4.27 -6.63 -3.63
C ALA A 124 -2.89 -6.54 -4.33
N ILE A 125 -2.88 -6.12 -5.60
CA ILE A 125 -1.66 -5.95 -6.39
C ILE A 125 -0.78 -4.83 -5.80
N LEU A 126 -1.37 -3.66 -5.51
CA LEU A 126 -0.65 -2.53 -4.93
C LEU A 126 -0.02 -2.89 -3.57
N SER A 127 -0.74 -3.63 -2.72
CA SER A 127 -0.23 -4.11 -1.44
C SER A 127 0.96 -5.06 -1.59
N CYS A 128 0.85 -6.04 -2.49
CA CYS A 128 1.93 -6.96 -2.83
C CYS A 128 3.18 -6.22 -3.33
N LEU A 129 3.01 -5.29 -4.27
CA LEU A 129 4.11 -4.50 -4.83
C LEU A 129 4.73 -3.58 -3.76
N ALA A 130 3.92 -2.94 -2.92
CA ALA A 130 4.41 -2.08 -1.83
C ALA A 130 5.26 -2.86 -0.83
N ALA A 131 4.87 -4.09 -0.47
CA ALA A 131 5.65 -4.96 0.41
C ALA A 131 6.99 -5.39 -0.23
N ILE A 132 7.01 -5.67 -1.54
CA ILE A 132 8.25 -5.94 -2.28
C ILE A 132 9.18 -4.72 -2.24
N ILE A 133 8.64 -3.51 -2.47
CA ILE A 133 9.41 -2.25 -2.42
C ILE A 133 9.99 -2.03 -1.02
N GLY A 134 9.20 -2.27 0.05
CA GLY A 134 9.69 -2.17 1.43
C GLY A 134 10.85 -3.13 1.73
N LYS A 135 10.77 -4.36 1.20
CA LYS A 135 11.84 -5.34 1.34
C LYS A 135 13.09 -4.97 0.53
N PHE A 136 12.90 -4.45 -0.68
CA PHE A 136 13.99 -3.95 -1.52
C PHE A 136 14.72 -2.77 -0.85
N SER A 137 13.98 -1.84 -0.24
CA SER A 137 14.53 -0.71 0.50
C SER A 137 15.47 -1.17 1.63
N ARG A 138 15.06 -2.16 2.44
CA ARG A 138 15.92 -2.76 3.48
C ARG A 138 17.23 -3.28 2.89
N ARG A 139 17.15 -4.05 1.79
CA ARG A 139 18.33 -4.66 1.17
C ARG A 139 19.31 -3.62 0.63
N SER A 140 18.81 -2.54 0.04
CA SER A 140 19.65 -1.47 -0.50
C SER A 140 20.52 -0.79 0.57
N LEU A 141 19.98 -0.60 1.77
CA LEU A 141 20.70 0.06 2.88
C LEU A 141 21.73 -0.86 3.53
N SER A 142 21.43 -2.16 3.65
CA SER A 142 22.38 -3.15 4.16
C SER A 142 23.64 -3.28 3.30
N PHE A 143 23.54 -3.05 1.98
CA PHE A 143 24.70 -3.09 1.10
C PHE A 143 25.69 -1.93 1.35
N GLU A 144 25.17 -0.73 1.63
CA GLU A 144 26.00 0.44 1.91
C GLU A 144 26.83 0.25 3.17
N THR A 145 26.23 -0.29 4.24
CA THR A 145 26.95 -0.59 5.50
C THR A 145 28.01 -1.66 5.32
N ALA A 146 27.71 -2.74 4.58
CA ALA A 146 28.67 -3.82 4.36
C ALA A 146 29.89 -3.39 3.55
N SER A 147 29.71 -2.44 2.64
CA SER A 147 30.80 -1.91 1.80
C SER A 147 31.80 -1.06 2.59
N LEU A 148 31.36 -0.42 3.68
CA LEU A 148 32.23 0.38 4.54
C LEU A 148 33.15 -0.47 5.44
N ASP A 149 32.68 -1.65 5.86
CA ASP A 149 33.40 -2.51 6.80
C ASP A 149 34.49 -3.38 6.13
N GLY A 150 34.63 -3.31 4.80
CA GLY A 150 35.68 -4.03 4.06
C GLY A 150 35.56 -5.57 4.11
N LEU A 151 34.37 -6.10 4.42
CA LEU A 151 34.16 -7.55 4.44
C LEU A 151 34.31 -8.16 3.04
N ALA A 152 34.96 -9.32 2.97
CA ALA A 152 35.15 -10.07 1.74
C ALA A 152 33.80 -10.42 1.08
N PRO A 153 33.71 -10.41 -0.27
CA PRO A 153 32.46 -10.61 -0.98
C PRO A 153 31.88 -12.00 -0.72
N ALA A 154 30.69 -12.05 -0.13
CA ALA A 154 29.99 -13.30 0.11
C ALA A 154 29.51 -13.95 -1.22
N PRO A 155 29.45 -15.29 -1.31
CA PRO A 155 29.08 -16.01 -2.54
C PRO A 155 27.74 -15.55 -3.09
N THR A 156 27.66 -15.25 -4.38
CA THR A 156 26.43 -14.65 -4.91
C THR A 156 25.22 -15.59 -4.79
N PRO A 157 24.06 -15.10 -4.30
CA PRO A 157 22.89 -15.95 -4.08
C PRO A 157 22.31 -16.46 -5.40
N LYS A 158 21.71 -17.64 -5.34
CA LYS A 158 21.02 -18.23 -6.50
C LYS A 158 19.70 -17.49 -6.74
N PHE A 159 19.27 -17.41 -7.99
CA PHE A 159 17.99 -16.76 -8.35
C PHE A 159 16.79 -17.30 -7.55
N CYS A 160 16.77 -18.61 -7.28
CA CYS A 160 15.73 -19.25 -6.47
C CYS A 160 15.64 -18.66 -5.05
N GLU A 161 16.77 -18.39 -4.40
CA GLU A 161 16.80 -17.80 -3.05
C GLU A 161 16.26 -16.38 -3.04
N VAL A 162 16.60 -15.60 -4.09
CA VAL A 162 16.08 -14.25 -4.29
C VAL A 162 14.57 -14.27 -4.47
N MET A 163 14.03 -15.21 -5.26
CA MET A 163 12.59 -15.36 -5.47
C MET A 163 11.86 -15.75 -4.18
N VAL A 164 12.39 -16.69 -3.40
CA VAL A 164 11.81 -17.06 -2.09
C VAL A 164 11.77 -15.85 -1.16
N PHE A 165 12.85 -15.06 -1.13
CA PHE A 165 12.94 -13.86 -0.30
C PHE A 165 11.88 -12.82 -0.64
N TYR A 166 11.66 -12.53 -1.93
CA TYR A 166 10.60 -11.62 -2.36
C TYR A 166 9.21 -12.22 -2.18
N SER A 167 9.04 -13.54 -2.36
CA SER A 167 7.76 -14.22 -2.17
C SER A 167 7.26 -14.09 -0.73
N VAL A 168 8.15 -14.19 0.25
CA VAL A 168 7.83 -13.97 1.67
C VAL A 168 7.42 -12.52 1.94
N ALA A 169 8.01 -11.54 1.24
CA ALA A 169 7.58 -10.15 1.36
C ALA A 169 6.18 -9.94 0.74
N THR A 170 5.96 -10.50 -0.45
CA THR A 170 4.67 -10.46 -1.15
C THR A 170 3.55 -11.06 -0.31
N THR A 171 3.75 -12.24 0.29
CA THR A 171 2.73 -12.88 1.13
C THR A 171 2.40 -12.04 2.37
N ARG A 172 3.37 -11.37 2.98
CA ARG A 172 3.12 -10.43 4.09
C ARG A 172 2.27 -9.25 3.65
N GLY A 173 2.58 -8.62 2.51
CA GLY A 173 1.75 -7.55 1.94
C GLY A 173 0.32 -8.03 1.64
N PHE A 174 0.18 -9.22 1.06
CA PHE A 174 -1.13 -9.82 0.79
C PHE A 174 -1.94 -10.06 2.07
N VAL A 175 -1.32 -10.53 3.16
CA VAL A 175 -1.99 -10.70 4.45
C VAL A 175 -2.49 -9.35 5.01
N ILE A 176 -1.69 -8.28 4.93
CA ILE A 176 -2.13 -6.93 5.32
C ILE A 176 -3.34 -6.47 4.51
N TYR A 177 -3.32 -6.71 3.19
CA TYR A 177 -4.47 -6.44 2.32
C TYR A 177 -5.71 -7.21 2.79
N LEU A 178 -5.61 -8.53 3.06
CA LEU A 178 -6.74 -9.32 3.54
C LEU A 178 -7.29 -8.82 4.88
N MET A 179 -6.42 -8.41 5.81
CA MET A 179 -6.86 -7.85 7.10
C MET A 179 -7.60 -6.52 6.92
N LEU A 180 -7.07 -5.62 6.09
CA LEU A 180 -7.68 -4.31 5.85
C LEU A 180 -8.99 -4.43 5.07
N THR A 181 -8.99 -5.16 3.94
CA THR A 181 -10.20 -5.35 3.13
C THR A 181 -11.25 -6.17 3.88
N GLY A 182 -10.85 -7.17 4.67
CA GLY A 182 -11.77 -7.89 5.55
C GLY A 182 -12.42 -6.96 6.60
N GLY A 183 -11.64 -6.07 7.22
CA GLY A 183 -12.16 -5.05 8.13
C GLY A 183 -13.10 -4.05 7.44
N LEU A 184 -12.75 -3.60 6.24
CA LEU A 184 -13.58 -2.67 5.46
C LEU A 184 -14.91 -3.29 5.05
N ILE A 185 -14.91 -4.54 4.58
CA ILE A 185 -16.15 -5.24 4.20
C ILE A 185 -17.09 -5.38 5.41
N LEU A 186 -16.55 -5.58 6.62
CA LEU A 186 -17.35 -5.62 7.85
C LEU A 186 -17.93 -4.26 8.22
N LEU A 187 -17.25 -3.16 7.89
CA LEU A 187 -17.68 -1.80 8.22
C LEU A 187 -18.61 -1.19 7.16
N SER A 188 -18.35 -1.44 5.88
CA SER A 188 -19.12 -0.89 4.76
C SER A 188 -18.88 -1.69 3.47
N THR A 189 -19.93 -2.29 2.94
CA THR A 189 -19.90 -2.98 1.64
C THR A 189 -19.98 -2.02 0.45
N THR A 190 -20.64 -0.87 0.61
CA THR A 190 -20.85 0.13 -0.46
C THR A 190 -19.57 0.87 -0.84
N THR A 191 -18.71 1.15 0.13
CA THR A 191 -17.42 1.86 -0.08
C THR A 191 -16.49 1.10 -1.02
N VAL A 192 -16.63 -0.23 -1.12
CA VAL A 192 -15.72 -1.06 -1.92
C VAL A 192 -16.14 -1.13 -3.39
N THR A 193 -17.43 -1.01 -3.68
CA THR A 193 -17.98 -1.19 -5.04
C THR A 193 -18.20 0.13 -5.78
N GLU A 194 -18.45 1.22 -5.06
CA GLU A 194 -18.77 2.54 -5.60
C GLU A 194 -17.91 3.62 -4.93
N SER A 195 -16.60 3.39 -4.82
CA SER A 195 -15.68 4.37 -4.25
C SER A 195 -15.56 5.59 -5.15
N SER A 196 -15.72 6.79 -4.59
CA SER A 196 -15.30 8.01 -5.26
C SER A 196 -13.79 8.00 -5.53
N PRO A 197 -13.27 8.72 -6.55
CA PRO A 197 -11.83 8.79 -6.81
C PRO A 197 -11.00 9.27 -5.59
N SER A 198 -11.55 10.19 -4.79
CA SER A 198 -10.92 10.65 -3.55
C SER A 198 -10.79 9.56 -2.49
N GLU A 199 -11.83 8.76 -2.27
CA GLU A 199 -11.81 7.64 -1.34
C GLU A 199 -10.87 6.55 -1.80
N TYR A 200 -10.85 6.26 -3.11
CA TYR A 200 -9.91 5.33 -3.71
C TYR A 200 -8.45 5.74 -3.43
N ILE A 201 -8.09 7.00 -3.68
CA ILE A 201 -6.71 7.50 -3.45
C ILE A 201 -6.31 7.33 -1.99
N MET A 202 -7.18 7.73 -1.06
CA MET A 202 -6.91 7.59 0.37
C MET A 202 -6.72 6.14 0.78
N LEU A 203 -7.60 5.26 0.31
CA LEU A 203 -7.60 3.86 0.70
C LEU A 203 -6.44 3.09 0.07
N ALA A 204 -6.19 3.27 -1.22
CA ALA A 204 -5.05 2.70 -1.94
C ALA A 204 -3.71 3.08 -1.28
N SER A 205 -3.57 4.37 -0.92
CA SER A 205 -2.37 4.89 -0.26
C SER A 205 -2.20 4.30 1.13
N THR A 206 -3.27 4.23 1.92
CA THR A 206 -3.24 3.69 3.28
C THR A 206 -2.86 2.21 3.28
N ILE A 207 -3.49 1.40 2.42
CA ILE A 207 -3.16 -0.03 2.29
C ILE A 207 -1.71 -0.19 1.84
N SER A 208 -1.26 0.58 0.85
CA SER A 208 0.12 0.51 0.34
C SER A 208 1.15 0.88 1.41
N ILE A 209 0.90 1.91 2.23
CA ILE A 209 1.79 2.29 3.34
C ILE A 209 1.88 1.16 4.37
N MET A 210 0.74 0.59 4.77
CA MET A 210 0.71 -0.49 5.75
C MET A 210 1.43 -1.74 5.23
N ALA A 211 1.22 -2.08 3.96
CA ALA A 211 1.88 -3.22 3.32
C ALA A 211 3.39 -2.99 3.14
N PHE A 212 3.79 -1.77 2.76
CA PHE A 212 5.18 -1.35 2.74
C PHE A 212 5.82 -1.53 4.10
N MET A 213 5.17 -1.06 5.18
CA MET A 213 5.66 -1.21 6.56
C MET A 213 5.84 -2.68 6.96
N ALA A 214 4.99 -3.59 6.50
CA ALA A 214 5.14 -5.03 6.77
C ALA A 214 6.33 -5.67 6.04
N GLY A 215 6.74 -5.11 4.90
CA GLY A 215 7.96 -5.49 4.18
C GLY A 215 9.22 -4.79 4.70
N TYR A 216 9.04 -3.62 5.32
CA TYR A 216 10.08 -2.73 5.80
C TYR A 216 10.61 -3.13 7.19
N ASP A 217 11.84 -2.73 7.53
CA ASP A 217 12.47 -2.99 8.83
C ASP A 217 12.61 -1.69 9.63
N ALA A 218 11.91 -1.58 10.76
CA ALA A 218 11.92 -0.39 11.60
C ALA A 218 13.33 -0.01 12.11
N LYS A 219 14.24 -1.00 12.26
CA LYS A 219 15.63 -0.74 12.68
C LYS A 219 16.35 0.15 11.66
N VAL A 220 16.06 -0.04 10.37
CA VAL A 220 16.66 0.71 9.28
C VAL A 220 16.15 2.16 9.24
N PHE A 221 14.86 2.37 9.52
CA PHE A 221 14.32 3.73 9.64
C PHE A 221 14.96 4.49 10.80
N LYS A 222 15.13 3.81 11.94
CA LYS A 222 15.83 4.38 13.09
C LYS A 222 17.27 4.79 12.70
N GLN A 223 18.01 3.93 12.02
CA GLN A 223 19.37 4.25 11.55
C GLN A 223 19.38 5.46 10.61
N SER A 224 18.41 5.57 9.69
CA SER A 224 18.28 6.74 8.82
C SER A 224 17.99 8.02 9.60
N LEU A 225 17.09 7.97 10.59
CA LEU A 225 16.81 9.10 11.48
C LEU A 225 18.03 9.49 12.32
N ASP A 226 18.75 8.51 12.86
CA ASP A 226 19.96 8.73 13.66
C ASP A 226 21.04 9.41 12.81
N ARG A 227 21.18 9.03 11.52
CA ARG A 227 22.08 9.72 10.58
C ARG A 227 21.67 11.18 10.35
N ILE A 228 20.39 11.45 10.09
CA ILE A 228 19.89 12.82 9.88
C ILE A 228 20.07 13.67 11.16
N ALA A 229 19.83 13.08 12.33
CA ALA A 229 20.05 13.73 13.62
C ALA A 229 21.54 14.06 13.82
N THR A 230 22.44 13.13 13.46
CA THR A 230 23.90 13.34 13.53
C THR A 230 24.34 14.50 12.63
N PHE A 231 23.88 14.54 11.37
CA PHE A 231 24.16 15.65 10.46
C PHE A 231 23.64 17.00 10.97
N SER A 232 22.51 17.00 11.68
CA SER A 232 21.94 18.22 12.26
C SER A 232 22.77 18.77 13.43
N VAL A 233 23.48 17.90 14.17
CA VAL A 233 24.35 18.31 15.28
C VAL A 233 25.68 18.86 14.76
N GLU A 234 26.23 18.25 13.71
CA GLU A 234 27.56 18.60 13.17
C GLU A 234 27.55 19.90 12.35
N GLY A 235 26.37 20.33 11.88
CA GLY A 235 26.18 21.61 11.19
C GLY A 235 26.13 22.85 12.10
N LYS A 236 26.22 22.70 13.43
CA LYS A 236 26.26 23.86 14.33
C LYS A 236 27.70 24.41 14.42
N PRO A 237 28.01 25.59 13.86
CA PRO A 237 29.35 26.15 13.95
C PRO A 237 29.74 26.34 15.42
N LYS A 238 30.93 25.85 15.79
CA LYS A 238 31.50 26.07 17.13
C LYS A 238 31.72 27.60 17.31
N PRO A 239 31.24 28.19 18.42
CA PRO A 239 31.46 29.60 18.72
C PRO A 239 32.94 29.92 18.96
#